data_AF-A0A3D0RC29-F1
#
_entry.id   AF-A0A3D0RC29-F1
#
_cell.length_a   1.000
_cell.length_b   1.000
_cell.length_c   1.000
_cell.angle_alpha   90.00
_cell.angle_beta   90.00
_cell.angle_gamma   90.00
#
_symmetry.space_group_name_H-M   'P 1'
#
loop_
_entity.id
_entity.type
_entity.pdbx_description
1 polymer ?
#
loop_
_entity_poly.entity_id
_entity_poly.type
_entity_poly.pdbx_seq_one_letter_code
_entity_poly.pdbx_strand_id
1 'polypeptide(L)'
;VLPLSIGDGELCDTALTTVSVPEMFRYWLQGGHITVGFLGAAQIDRFANINTTVIGDYAAPRTRLPGGGGAPEIASLSQKVFVTMKQSLRSMVEEIDFVTSFGHG
;
A
#
# COMPACT_ATOMS: atom_id res chain seq x y z
N VAL A 1 -17.29 1.29 17.52
CA VAL A 1 -16.40 2.41 17.16
C VAL A 1 -15.50 1.90 16.03
N LEU A 2 -15.01 2.76 15.14
CA LEU A 2 -14.05 2.35 14.12
C LEU A 2 -12.62 2.50 14.69
N PRO A 3 -11.71 1.57 14.42
CA PRO A 3 -10.32 1.66 14.85
C PRO A 3 -9.65 2.88 14.26
N LEU A 4 -8.78 3.52 15.04
CA LEU A 4 -8.01 4.71 14.63
C LEU A 4 -6.76 4.30 13.83
N SER A 5 -6.26 3.09 14.05
CA SER A 5 -5.08 2.53 13.41
C SER A 5 -5.22 1.03 13.14
N ILE A 6 -4.50 0.53 12.14
CA ILE A 6 -4.36 -0.91 11.86
C ILE A 6 -3.61 -1.67 12.98
N GLY A 7 -2.96 -0.95 13.89
CA GLY A 7 -2.26 -1.51 15.05
C GLY A 7 -3.05 -1.45 16.35
N ASP A 8 -4.31 -0.99 16.33
CA ASP A 8 -5.09 -0.86 17.56
C ASP A 8 -5.49 -2.24 18.12
N GLY A 9 -5.32 -2.41 19.44
CA GLY A 9 -5.61 -3.67 20.13
C GLY A 9 -7.07 -4.12 20.02
N GLU A 10 -8.01 -3.19 19.86
CA GLU A 10 -9.44 -3.50 19.69
C GLU A 10 -9.72 -4.37 18.45
N LEU A 11 -8.83 -4.37 17.45
CA LEU A 11 -8.92 -5.26 16.29
C LEU A 11 -8.79 -6.74 16.68
N CYS A 12 -8.15 -7.03 17.82
CA CYS A 12 -7.92 -8.39 18.30
C CYS A 12 -9.05 -8.91 19.20
N ASP A 13 -9.83 -8.03 19.83
CA ASP A 13 -10.80 -8.39 20.88
C ASP A 13 -11.86 -9.40 20.41
N THR A 14 -12.25 -9.33 19.13
CA THR A 14 -13.23 -10.23 18.52
C THR A 14 -12.64 -11.08 17.39
N ALA A 15 -11.32 -11.07 17.21
CA ALA A 15 -10.67 -11.86 16.17
C ALA A 15 -10.70 -13.35 16.53
N LEU A 16 -10.93 -14.21 15.54
CA LEU A 16 -10.83 -15.66 15.73
C LEU A 16 -9.39 -16.09 16.00
N THR A 17 -8.42 -15.37 15.43
CA THR A 17 -6.99 -15.62 15.59
C THR A 17 -6.19 -14.34 15.35
N THR A 18 -5.04 -14.25 16.00
CA THR A 18 -4.02 -13.23 15.74
C THR A 18 -2.76 -13.93 15.25
N VAL A 19 -2.18 -13.43 14.17
CA VAL A 19 -0.96 -14.01 13.58
C VAL A 19 0.17 -12.99 13.60
N SER A 20 1.41 -13.49 13.59
CA SER A 20 2.57 -12.62 13.50
C SER A 20 2.67 -11.94 12.12
N VAL A 21 3.30 -10.77 12.06
CA VAL A 21 3.55 -10.07 10.78
C VAL A 21 4.29 -10.97 9.76
N PRO A 22 5.36 -11.71 10.12
CA PRO A 22 6.00 -12.63 9.19
C PRO A 22 5.06 -13.72 8.62
N GLU A 23 4.15 -14.26 9.44
CA GLU A 23 3.17 -15.25 8.98
C GLU A 23 2.16 -14.62 8.01
N MET A 24 1.67 -13.41 8.32
CA MET A 24 0.74 -12.68 7.44
C MET A 24 1.31 -12.49 6.04
N PHE A 25 2.57 -12.07 5.92
CA PHE A 25 3.18 -11.91 4.60
C PHE A 25 3.53 -13.24 3.94
N ARG A 26 4.05 -14.23 4.68
CA ARG A 26 4.57 -15.48 4.08
C ARG A 26 3.48 -16.51 3.79
N TYR A 27 2.65 -16.83 4.78
CA TYR A 27 1.63 -17.84 4.60
C TYR A 27 0.44 -17.24 3.87
N TRP A 28 -0.14 -16.15 4.39
CA TRP A 28 -1.41 -15.64 3.87
C TRP A 28 -1.27 -14.91 2.53
N LEU A 29 -0.38 -13.92 2.45
CA LEU A 29 -0.23 -13.13 1.22
C LEU A 29 0.53 -13.90 0.13
N GLN A 30 1.79 -14.30 0.39
CA GLN A 30 2.61 -15.03 -0.59
C GLN A 30 2.05 -16.42 -0.92
N GLY A 31 1.35 -17.08 0.02
CA GLY A 31 0.65 -18.34 -0.24
C GLY A 31 -0.64 -18.18 -1.05
N GLY A 32 -1.02 -16.96 -1.44
CA GLY A 32 -2.16 -16.71 -2.33
C GLY A 32 -3.54 -16.82 -1.66
N HIS A 33 -3.59 -16.78 -0.32
CA HIS A 33 -4.84 -16.83 0.44
C HIS A 33 -5.55 -15.47 0.52
N ILE A 34 -4.88 -14.38 0.14
CA ILE A 34 -5.46 -13.03 0.08
C ILE A 34 -5.92 -12.73 -1.35
N THR A 35 -7.22 -12.51 -1.51
CA THR A 35 -7.85 -12.26 -2.83
C THR A 35 -7.94 -10.78 -3.18
N VAL A 36 -8.08 -9.90 -2.18
CA VAL A 36 -8.30 -8.47 -2.40
C VAL A 36 -7.42 -7.65 -1.46
N GLY A 37 -6.62 -6.75 -2.02
CA GLY A 37 -5.88 -5.72 -1.30
C GLY A 37 -6.46 -4.32 -1.55
N PHE A 38 -6.47 -3.48 -0.52
CA PHE A 38 -6.79 -2.05 -0.64
C PHE A 38 -5.53 -1.24 -0.39
N LEU A 39 -5.18 -0.34 -1.32
CA LEU A 39 -4.01 0.52 -1.22
C LEU A 39 -4.39 1.99 -1.36
N GLY A 40 -3.62 2.85 -0.71
CA GLY A 40 -3.63 4.30 -0.94
C GLY A 40 -2.45 4.72 -1.81
N ALA A 41 -2.50 5.94 -2.33
CA ALA A 41 -1.42 6.52 -3.15
C ALA A 41 -1.32 8.03 -2.93
N ALA A 42 -0.08 8.56 -2.93
CA ALA A 42 0.14 10.00 -3.05
C ALA A 42 0.22 10.40 -4.53
N GLN A 43 0.92 9.61 -5.34
CA GLN A 43 0.83 9.64 -6.81
C GLN A 43 0.51 8.23 -7.33
N ILE A 44 -0.23 8.18 -8.44
CA ILE A 44 -0.45 6.99 -9.25
C ILE A 44 -0.27 7.37 -10.73
N ASP A 45 0.35 6.49 -11.52
CA ASP A 45 0.48 6.64 -12.97
C ASP A 45 -0.51 5.78 -13.77
N ARG A 46 -0.42 5.86 -15.11
CA ARG A 46 -1.26 5.11 -16.05
C ARG A 46 -1.07 3.59 -16.02
N PHE A 47 0.02 3.11 -15.43
CA PHE A 47 0.31 1.68 -15.25
C PHE A 47 -0.05 1.22 -13.85
N ALA A 48 -0.69 2.07 -13.04
CA ALA A 48 -1.00 1.84 -11.65
C ALA A 48 0.24 1.64 -10.76
N ASN A 49 1.40 2.18 -11.13
CA ASN A 49 2.51 2.32 -10.21
C ASN A 49 2.14 3.34 -9.13
N ILE A 50 2.48 3.05 -7.88
CA ILE A 50 2.10 3.86 -6.72
C ILE A 50 3.34 4.47 -6.09
N ASN A 51 3.25 5.76 -5.78
CA ASN A 51 4.20 6.46 -4.94
C ASN A 51 3.59 6.83 -3.58
N THR A 52 4.21 6.33 -2.52
CA THR A 52 3.96 6.73 -1.13
C THR A 52 5.26 7.00 -0.37
N THR A 53 6.38 7.20 -1.08
CA THR A 53 7.73 7.34 -0.48
C THR A 53 8.27 8.76 -0.55
N VAL A 54 8.29 9.38 -1.74
CA VAL A 54 8.96 10.68 -1.95
C VAL A 54 8.27 11.48 -3.03
N ILE A 55 8.17 12.80 -2.87
CA ILE A 55 7.84 13.74 -3.94
C ILE A 55 9.09 14.56 -4.28
N GLY A 56 9.46 14.63 -5.56
CA GLY A 56 10.69 15.23 -6.09
C GLY A 56 11.87 14.26 -6.12
N ASP A 57 13.09 14.80 -6.21
CA ASP A 57 14.33 14.01 -6.25
C ASP A 57 14.49 13.13 -5.00
N TYR A 58 14.96 11.90 -5.17
CA TYR A 58 15.08 10.96 -4.06
C TYR A 58 16.17 11.36 -3.04
N ALA A 59 17.30 11.89 -3.51
CA ALA A 59 18.41 12.28 -2.65
C ALA A 59 18.15 13.61 -1.92
N ALA A 60 17.36 14.51 -2.52
CA ALA A 60 16.93 15.78 -1.96
C ALA A 60 15.41 15.99 -2.11
N PRO A 61 14.57 15.26 -1.35
CA PRO A 61 13.14 15.25 -1.56
C PRO A 61 12.47 16.56 -1.16
N ARG A 62 11.53 17.01 -1.99
CA ARG A 62 10.63 18.13 -1.63
C ARG A 62 9.69 17.73 -0.50
N THR A 63 9.21 16.49 -0.52
CA THR A 63 8.37 15.94 0.57
C THR A 63 8.69 14.47 0.78
N ARG A 64 8.95 14.10 2.04
CA ARG A 64 9.03 12.70 2.45
C ARG A 64 7.63 12.22 2.86
N LEU A 65 7.23 11.08 2.32
CA LEU A 65 5.94 10.47 2.58
C LEU A 65 6.10 9.30 3.57
N PRO A 66 5.00 8.72 4.10
CA PRO A 66 5.06 7.66 5.12
C PRO A 66 5.85 6.40 4.72
N GLY A 67 6.03 6.14 3.42
CA GLY A 67 6.77 4.99 2.89
C GLY A 67 5.86 3.88 2.36
N GLY A 68 6.48 2.74 2.00
CA GLY A 68 5.77 1.60 1.42
C GLY A 68 5.00 0.74 2.41
N GLY A 69 5.49 0.57 3.64
CA GLY A 69 4.92 -0.42 4.56
C GLY A 69 4.88 -1.80 3.90
N GLY A 70 3.74 -2.48 3.95
CA GLY A 70 3.49 -3.72 3.22
C GLY A 70 2.81 -3.54 1.84
N ALA A 71 2.66 -2.30 1.37
CA ALA A 71 2.01 -2.01 0.10
C ALA A 71 2.72 -2.64 -1.11
N PRO A 72 4.07 -2.72 -1.18
CA PRO A 72 4.74 -3.37 -2.30
C PRO A 72 4.35 -4.85 -2.42
N GLU A 73 4.34 -5.58 -1.30
CA GLU A 73 3.96 -6.99 -1.27
C GLU A 73 2.47 -7.16 -1.61
N ILE A 74 1.58 -6.32 -1.05
CA ILE A 74 0.15 -6.38 -1.34
C ILE A 74 -0.12 -6.14 -2.82
N ALA A 75 0.56 -5.14 -3.43
CA ALA A 75 0.42 -4.81 -4.83
C ALA A 75 0.80 -5.98 -5.75
N SER A 76 1.88 -6.69 -5.42
CA SER A 76 2.40 -7.78 -6.27
C SER A 76 1.75 -9.14 -6.01
N LEU A 77 1.19 -9.39 -4.83
CA LEU A 77 0.80 -10.75 -4.40
C LEU A 77 -0.69 -10.92 -4.11
N SER A 78 -1.45 -9.84 -3.98
CA SER A 78 -2.92 -9.95 -3.91
C SER A 78 -3.48 -10.27 -5.30
N GLN A 79 -4.51 -11.12 -5.37
CA GLN A 79 -5.10 -11.46 -6.67
C GLN A 79 -5.77 -10.25 -7.36
N LYS A 80 -6.32 -9.31 -6.58
CA LYS A 80 -6.88 -8.04 -7.04
C LYS A 80 -6.50 -6.92 -6.08
N VAL A 81 -6.25 -5.74 -6.62
CA VAL A 81 -5.90 -4.55 -5.84
C VAL A 81 -6.83 -3.41 -6.20
N PHE A 82 -7.45 -2.80 -5.20
CA PHE A 82 -8.20 -1.56 -5.33
C PHE A 82 -7.38 -0.40 -4.77
N VAL A 83 -7.20 0.64 -5.57
CA VAL A 83 -6.54 1.87 -5.10
C VAL A 83 -7.58 2.91 -4.77
N THR A 84 -7.55 3.41 -3.53
CA THR A 84 -8.45 4.46 -3.05
C THR A 84 -7.67 5.72 -2.75
N MET A 85 -7.98 6.80 -3.45
CA MET A 85 -7.30 8.09 -3.26
C MET A 85 -8.20 9.25 -3.69
N LYS A 86 -7.90 10.45 -3.21
CA LYS A 86 -8.53 11.68 -3.72
C LYS A 86 -7.97 11.99 -5.10
N GLN A 87 -8.85 12.07 -6.11
CA GLN A 87 -8.48 12.43 -7.47
C GLN A 87 -8.00 13.89 -7.54
N SER A 88 -6.84 14.10 -8.18
CA SER A 88 -6.31 15.43 -8.53
C SER A 88 -5.18 15.32 -9.54
N LEU A 89 -4.85 16.42 -10.23
CA LEU A 89 -3.73 16.48 -11.20
C LEU A 89 -2.36 16.23 -10.55
N ARG A 90 -2.22 16.48 -9.25
CA ARG A 90 -0.98 16.22 -8.51
C ARG A 90 -0.84 14.76 -8.07
N SER A 91 -1.92 13.99 -8.16
CA SER A 91 -2.00 12.64 -7.61
C SER A 91 -2.24 11.59 -8.69
N MET A 92 -2.88 11.93 -9.80
CA MET A 92 -2.91 11.12 -11.02
C MET A 92 -2.02 11.80 -12.06
N VAL A 93 -0.82 11.26 -12.25
CA VAL A 93 0.26 11.87 -13.04
C VAL A 93 0.66 10.96 -14.19
N GLU A 94 1.35 11.48 -15.21
CA GLU A 94 1.86 10.64 -16.30
C GLU A 94 3.03 9.75 -15.84
N GLU A 95 3.91 10.29 -15.00
CA GLU A 95 5.07 9.62 -14.42
C GLU A 95 5.18 9.98 -12.94
N ILE A 96 5.40 8.98 -12.07
CA ILE A 96 5.58 9.18 -10.63
C ILE A 96 7.03 9.48 -10.28
N ASP A 97 7.25 10.25 -9.22
CA ASP A 97 8.61 10.64 -8.80
C ASP A 97 9.42 9.45 -8.25
N PHE A 98 8.74 8.43 -7.70
CA PHE A 98 9.36 7.23 -7.15
C PHE A 98 8.38 6.04 -7.14
N VAL A 99 8.82 4.89 -7.65
CA VAL A 99 8.03 3.64 -7.60
C VAL A 99 8.14 3.03 -6.21
N THR A 100 7.10 3.19 -5.39
CA THR A 100 7.00 2.52 -4.09
C THR A 100 6.42 1.13 -4.24
N SER A 101 5.29 1.02 -4.92
CA SER A 101 4.65 -0.25 -5.28
C SER A 101 4.48 -0.32 -6.79
N PHE A 102 4.96 -1.41 -7.37
CA PHE A 102 4.90 -1.66 -8.80
C PHE A 102 3.49 -2.08 -9.24
N GLY A 103 3.02 -1.51 -10.36
CA GLY A 103 1.76 -1.82 -10.99
C GLY A 103 1.93 -2.79 -12.17
N HIS A 104 1.60 -2.32 -13.38
CA HIS A 104 1.53 -3.12 -14.61
C HIS A 104 2.49 -2.63 -15.71
N GLY A 105 3.56 -1.91 -15.37
CA GLY A 105 4.51 -1.33 -16.34
C GLY A 105 5.90 -1.19 -15.78
#